data_AF-A0A8T5TBN0-F1
#
_entry.id   AF-A0A8T5TBN0-F1
#
_cell.length_a   1.000
_cell.length_b   1.000
_cell.length_c   1.000
_cell.angle_alpha   90.00
_cell.angle_beta   90.00
_cell.angle_gamma   90.00
#
_symmetry.space_group_name_H-M   'P 1'
#
loop_
_entity.id
_entity.type
_entity.pdbx_description
1 polymer ?
#
loop_
_entity_poly.entity_id
_entity_poly.type
_entity_poly.pdbx_seq_one_letter_code
_entity_poly.pdbx_strand_id
1 'polypeptide(L)' 'MSKISETAKFIENIPRKNIDLLKEICNQLKKIIKENRPIMYSDIINVIIRKQFYGESYNQLIVWCNYHIRKGNYLVDF' A
#
# COMPACT_ATOMS: atom_id res chain seq x y z
N MET A 1 6.51 24.42 11.71
CA MET A 1 6.71 22.95 11.76
C MET A 1 7.55 22.56 10.55
N SER A 2 8.57 21.71 10.71
CA SER A 2 9.47 21.38 9.60
C SER A 2 8.76 20.49 8.57
N LYS A 3 9.06 20.70 7.28
CA LYS A 3 8.53 19.92 6.13
C LYS A 3 8.67 18.41 6.33
N ILE A 4 9.70 17.98 7.07
CA ILE A 4 9.99 16.58 7.40
C ILE A 4 8.84 15.94 8.21
N SER A 5 8.22 16.68 9.14
CA SER A 5 7.15 16.12 9.98
C SER A 5 5.84 15.91 9.21
N GLU A 6 5.58 16.70 8.18
CA GLU A 6 4.41 16.55 7.31
C GLU A 6 4.57 15.37 6.36
N THR A 7 5.78 15.18 5.80
CA THR A 7 6.08 14.01 4.96
C THR A 7 5.98 12.70 5.76
N ALA A 8 6.47 12.68 7.00
CA ALA A 8 6.37 11.51 7.87
C ALA A 8 4.91 11.13 8.19
N LYS A 9 4.07 12.12 8.54
CA LYS A 9 2.63 11.89 8.79
C LYS A 9 1.87 11.44 7.54
N PHE A 10 2.27 11.94 6.37
CA PHE A 10 1.73 11.54 5.07
C PHE A 10 2.13 10.10 4.69
N ILE A 11 3.31 9.65 5.11
CA ILE A 11 3.78 8.28 4.87
C ILE A 11 3.17 7.30 5.88
N GLU A 12 2.88 7.74 7.10
CA GLU A 12 2.26 6.91 8.12
C GLU A 12 0.80 6.57 7.77
N ASN A 13 0.05 7.55 7.27
CA ASN A 13 -1.34 7.39 6.86
C ASN A 13 -1.49 7.43 5.34
N ILE A 14 -2.11 6.42 4.74
CA ILE A 14 -2.53 6.52 3.33
C ILE A 14 -3.44 7.75 3.18
N PRO A 15 -3.22 8.61 2.18
CA PRO A 15 -4.17 9.67 1.86
C PRO A 15 -5.56 9.08 1.65
N ARG A 16 -6.62 9.68 2.21
CA ARG A 16 -8.01 9.22 2.03
C ARG A 16 -8.35 8.91 0.57
N LYS A 17 -7.87 9.75 -0.35
CA LYS A 17 -8.00 9.58 -1.81
C LYS A 17 -7.45 8.26 -2.37
N ASN A 18 -6.53 7.61 -1.67
CA ASN A 18 -5.88 6.36 -2.09
C ASN A 18 -6.42 5.14 -1.32
N ILE A 19 -7.33 5.31 -0.34
CA ILE A 19 -7.93 4.20 0.41
C ILE A 19 -8.79 3.33 -0.51
N ASP A 20 -9.60 3.94 -1.37
CA ASP A 20 -10.48 3.19 -2.27
C ASP A 20 -9.65 2.39 -3.29
N LEU A 21 -8.55 2.96 -3.77
CA LEU A 21 -7.60 2.27 -4.63
C LEU A 21 -6.94 1.08 -3.92
N LEU A 22 -6.52 1.26 -2.66
CA LEU A 22 -5.98 0.16 -1.86
C LEU A 22 -7.00 -0.96 -1.68
N LYS A 23 -8.26 -0.62 -1.38
CA LYS A 23 -9.35 -1.61 -1.23
C LYS A 23 -9.57 -2.39 -2.53
N GLU A 24 -9.54 -1.70 -3.67
CA GLU A 24 -9.66 -2.35 -4.98
C GLU A 24 -8.53 -3.36 -5.20
N ILE A 25 -7.27 -2.96 -4.98
CA ILE A 25 -6.11 -3.85 -5.11
C ILE A 25 -6.22 -5.03 -4.15
N CYS A 26 -6.62 -4.80 -2.90
CA CYS A 26 -6.81 -5.85 -1.91
C CYS A 26 -7.90 -6.85 -2.32
N ASN A 27 -9.02 -6.39 -2.87
CA ASN A 27 -10.06 -7.26 -3.38
C ASN A 27 -9.58 -8.12 -4.57
N GLN A 28 -8.74 -7.57 -5.44
CA GLN A 28 -8.11 -8.34 -6.51
C GLN A 28 -7.14 -9.40 -5.95
N LEU A 29 -6.37 -9.04 -4.92
CA LEU A 29 -5.44 -9.95 -4.24
C LEU A 29 -6.16 -11.09 -3.51
N LYS A 30 -7.28 -10.81 -2.82
CA LYS A 30 -8.09 -11.85 -2.17
C LYS A 30 -8.52 -12.95 -3.15
N LYS A 31 -8.92 -12.57 -4.36
CA LYS A 31 -9.29 -13.52 -5.43
C LYS A 31 -8.11 -14.38 -5.89
N ILE A 32 -6.90 -13.81 -5.92
CA ILE A 32 -5.67 -14.52 -6.33
C ILE A 32 -5.19 -15.49 -5.24
N ILE A 33 -5.16 -15.02 -3.99
CA ILE A 33 -4.65 -15.76 -2.84
C ILE A 33 -5.71 -16.75 -2.30
N LYS A 34 -6.96 -16.65 -2.78
CA LYS A 34 -8.13 -17.43 -2.35
C LYS A 34 -8.34 -17.39 -0.83
N GLU A 35 -8.00 -16.27 -0.20
CA GLU A 35 -8.10 -16.07 1.25
C GLU A 35 -7.28 -17.04 2.12
N ASN A 36 -6.41 -17.86 1.53
CA ASN A 36 -5.60 -18.85 2.25
C ASN A 36 -4.60 -18.22 3.22
N ARG A 37 -4.23 -16.96 3.00
CA ARG A 37 -3.35 -16.20 3.89
C ARG A 37 -3.72 -14.70 3.88
N PRO A 38 -3.34 -13.96 4.94
CA PRO A 38 -3.44 -12.50 4.95
C PRO A 38 -2.66 -11.86 3.80
N ILE A 39 -3.12 -10.66 3.39
CA ILE A 39 -2.44 -9.85 2.38
C ILE A 39 -1.20 -9.23 2.99
N MET A 40 -0.09 -9.28 2.27
CA MET A 40 1.16 -8.64 2.64
C MET A 40 1.36 -7.35 1.85
N TYR A 41 2.08 -6.38 2.41
CA TYR A 41 2.44 -5.15 1.68
C TYR A 41 3.23 -5.45 0.40
N SER A 42 4.02 -6.50 0.40
CA SER A 42 4.74 -6.98 -0.80
C SER A 42 3.80 -7.48 -1.89
N ASP A 43 2.63 -8.04 -1.55
CA ASP A 43 1.64 -8.48 -2.54
C ASP A 43 1.05 -7.30 -3.30
N ILE A 44 0.77 -6.20 -2.58
CA ILE A 44 0.27 -4.95 -3.18
C ILE A 44 1.31 -4.40 -4.16
N ILE A 45 2.56 -4.26 -3.73
CA ILE A 45 3.67 -3.79 -4.58
C ILE A 45 3.78 -4.68 -5.82
N ASN A 46 3.76 -6.00 -5.64
CA ASN A 46 3.86 -6.96 -6.73
C ASN A 46 2.72 -6.83 -7.74
N VAL A 47 1.48 -6.61 -7.29
CA VAL A 47 0.34 -6.41 -8.19
C VAL A 47 0.48 -5.10 -8.97
N ILE A 48 0.84 -4.01 -8.31
CA ILE A 48 1.04 -2.70 -8.97
C ILE A 48 2.08 -2.82 -10.09
N ILE A 49 3.22 -3.46 -9.80
CA ILE A 49 4.30 -3.65 -10.77
C ILE A 49 3.86 -4.58 -11.91
N ARG A 50 3.30 -5.77 -11.60
CA ARG A 50 2.93 -6.77 -12.61
C ARG A 50 1.82 -6.30 -13.54
N LYS A 51 0.88 -5.50 -13.03
CA LYS A 51 -0.19 -4.92 -13.83
C LYS A 51 0.19 -3.62 -14.54
N GLN A 52 1.45 -3.17 -14.37
CA GLN A 52 1.93 -1.92 -14.95
C GLN A 52 1.02 -0.75 -14.59
N PHE A 53 0.60 -0.67 -13.33
CA PHE A 53 -0.19 0.45 -12.86
C PHE A 53 0.72 1.67 -12.65
N TYR A 54 0.41 2.75 -13.36
CA TYR A 54 1.17 4.00 -13.33
C TYR A 54 0.31 5.13 -12.74
N GLY A 55 0.96 6.07 -12.06
CA GLY A 55 0.32 7.27 -11.53
C GLY A 55 0.75 7.61 -10.12
N GLU A 56 0.52 8.86 -9.72
CA GLU A 56 0.94 9.39 -8.41
C GLU A 56 0.36 8.57 -7.24
N SER A 57 -0.91 8.16 -7.34
CA SER A 57 -1.57 7.34 -6.31
C SER A 57 -0.93 5.96 -6.13
N TYR A 58 -0.51 5.30 -7.22
CA TYR A 58 0.19 4.02 -7.15
C TYR A 58 1.61 4.18 -6.58
N ASN A 59 2.31 5.25 -6.97
CA ASN A 59 3.62 5.57 -6.40
C ASN A 59 3.52 5.84 -4.88
N GLN A 60 2.50 6.59 -4.46
CA GLN A 60 2.21 6.84 -3.04
C GLN A 60 1.90 5.53 -2.29
N LEU A 61 1.14 4.62 -2.88
CA LEU A 61 0.87 3.30 -2.30
C LEU A 61 2.14 2.46 -2.16
N ILE A 62 3.03 2.46 -3.16
CA ILE A 62 4.31 1.76 -3.07
C ILE A 62 5.17 2.33 -1.95
N VAL A 63 5.26 3.66 -1.83
CA VAL A 63 6.02 4.33 -0.76
C VAL A 63 5.45 3.97 0.61
N TRP A 64 4.12 3.99 0.75
CA TRP A 64 3.44 3.62 1.99
C TRP A 64 3.67 2.15 2.37
N CYS A 65 3.54 1.23 1.41
CA CYS A 65 3.83 -0.19 1.63
C CYS A 65 5.27 -0.40 2.11
N ASN A 66 6.23 0.24 1.45
CA ASN A 66 7.65 0.16 1.84
C ASN A 66 7.93 0.74 3.22
N TYR A 67 7.22 1.81 3.61
CA TYR A 67 7.34 2.37 4.95
C TYR A 67 6.96 1.35 6.02
N HIS A 68 5.82 0.68 5.87
CA HIS A 68 5.37 -0.35 6.82
C HIS A 68 6.32 -1.55 6.87
N ILE A 69 6.79 -2.03 5.71
CA ILE A 69 7.78 -3.10 5.64
C ILE A 69 9.06 -2.72 6.41
N ARG A 70 9.54 -1.48 6.25
CA ARG A 70 10.73 -0.97 6.97
C ARG A 70 10.52 -0.83 8.48
N LYS A 71 9.26 -0.72 8.93
CA LYS A 71 8.89 -0.71 10.36
C LYS A 71 8.74 -2.13 10.94
N GLY A 72 8.86 -3.17 10.12
CA GLY A 72 8.63 -4.56 10.53
C GLY A 72 7.16 -5.00 10.43
N ASN A 73 6.29 -4.17 9.86
CA ASN A 73 4.90 -4.52 9.59
C ASN A 73 4.82 -5.13 8.18
N TYR A 74 4.49 -6.42 8.10
CA TYR A 74 4.44 -7.13 6.81
C TYR A 74 3.03 -7.35 6.31
N LEU A 75 2.07 -7.44 7.23
CA LEU A 75 0.67 -7.68 6.95
C LEU A 75 -0.07 -6.36 6.79
N VAL A 76 -0.98 -6.33 5.85
CA VAL A 76 -1.81 -5.16 5.61
C VAL A 76 -2.96 -5.17 6.62
N ASP A 77 -3.00 -4.16 7.48
CA ASP A 77 -4.04 -3.95 8.50
C ASP A 77 -4.64 -2.55 8.31
N PHE A 78 -5.97 -2.46 8.14
CA PHE A 78 -6.71 -1.20 7.90
C PHE A 78 -8.17 -1.28 8.30
#